data_AF-A0AA39TJ01-F1
#
_entry.id   AF-A0AA39TJ01-F1
#
_cell.length_a   1.000
_cell.length_b   1.000
_cell.length_c   1.000
_cell.angle_alpha   90.00
_cell.angle_beta   90.00
_cell.angle_gamma   90.00
#
_symmetry.space_group_name_H-M   'P 1'
#
loop_
_entity.id
_entity.type
_entity.pdbx_description
1 polymer ?
#
loop_
_entity_poly.entity_id
_entity_poly.type
_entity_poly.pdbx_seq_one_letter_code
_entity_poly.pdbx_strand_id
1 'polypeptide(L)'
;MAPNLYNITVPDQSPTFIYSPYREGDLNSSWKVFYSNSPDSSYDSSHNSSNLASGTSLHSTTLQGASLQISFMGTAIYLSGSGTAGTYSTTLDGADAVNGSPANGYLVSHDGLDYEAHTLVLNTTSTSQLNVTSALMTVGIGNEGATITDTKHTAINVASDGSTSLDSFFTTNGNGPFNTNHDPQGYSRIDTTGAGSKILFSFSSASAVFVYGSTNYDHDAFSVTLSPAAGVSTSTRTFNSTSKWFAYDSWTYWETGLDRDKTYQVTFENLVEGKYFDIHQVVLRDGVPASTSSSSSSTASNNGSSNSSAPSAHTLSTGAIIGVTVGTVVAIAAAFFFLFLWCRQRKENKARYNATLLADLRDPAKSPGYPSNQQFQPLLSGYVEPFVIPPASTATRGHHSKNNTVTSTDSSVLTDTARTPSLHQMPSSSRPMYRLTEDGMMAFGSESAGSSSGTETTAPPLERRSRPVRQETDAGPVLVQDHEPQEDVLPPGYNPAWSSGAGR
;
A
#
# COMPACT_ATOMS: atom_id res chain seq x y z
N MET A 1 10.17 15.83 21.83
CA MET A 1 11.56 15.58 21.38
C MET A 1 11.54 15.53 19.86
N ALA A 2 12.64 15.86 19.17
CA ALA A 2 12.69 15.70 17.72
C ALA A 2 12.63 14.20 17.35
N PRO A 3 11.95 13.81 16.27
CA PRO A 3 11.95 12.44 15.79
C PRO A 3 13.29 12.08 15.15
N ASN A 4 13.67 10.81 15.20
CA ASN A 4 14.75 10.27 14.39
C ASN A 4 14.25 10.07 12.95
N LEU A 5 14.75 10.85 12.01
CA LEU A 5 14.27 10.84 10.63
C LEU A 5 14.81 9.63 9.85
N TYR A 6 13.91 8.92 9.16
CA TYR A 6 14.21 7.71 8.42
C TYR A 6 13.49 7.73 7.07
N ASN A 7 14.16 7.29 6.00
CA ASN A 7 13.59 7.28 4.66
C ASN A 7 12.95 5.91 4.34
N ILE A 8 11.67 5.90 3.97
CA ILE A 8 10.94 4.73 3.48
C ILE A 8 10.53 4.92 2.02
N THR A 9 10.57 3.83 1.23
CA THR A 9 10.06 3.82 -0.14
C THR A 9 8.83 2.91 -0.19
N VAL A 10 7.66 3.49 -0.48
CA VAL A 10 6.41 2.74 -0.70
C VAL A 10 6.23 2.53 -2.22
N PRO A 11 6.12 1.28 -2.70
CA PRO A 11 5.87 1.02 -4.12
C PRO A 11 4.45 1.44 -4.52
N ASP A 12 4.28 1.90 -5.76
CA ASP A 12 2.99 2.20 -6.41
C ASP A 12 1.94 1.08 -6.24
N GLN A 13 2.42 -0.16 -6.10
CA GLN A 13 1.67 -1.38 -5.83
C GLN A 13 0.85 -1.35 -4.54
N SER A 14 1.32 -0.60 -3.53
CA SER A 14 0.73 -0.62 -2.19
C SER A 14 -0.73 -0.18 -2.23
N PRO A 15 -1.68 -0.94 -1.66
CA PRO A 15 -3.05 -0.50 -1.42
C PRO A 15 -3.18 0.82 -0.63
N THR A 16 -2.10 1.33 -0.01
CA THR A 16 -2.08 2.64 0.64
C THR A 16 -2.03 3.83 -0.34
N PHE A 17 -1.72 3.58 -1.61
CA PHE A 17 -2.06 4.49 -2.71
C PHE A 17 -3.53 4.32 -3.08
N ILE A 18 -4.32 5.38 -2.90
CA ILE A 18 -5.73 5.42 -3.30
C ILE A 18 -5.83 5.98 -4.71
N TYR A 19 -6.19 5.13 -5.66
CA TYR A 19 -6.33 5.47 -7.08
C TYR A 19 -7.81 5.69 -7.45
N SER A 20 -8.08 6.73 -8.23
CA SER A 20 -9.41 7.10 -8.71
C SER A 20 -9.40 7.31 -10.23
N PRO A 21 -10.43 6.87 -10.99
CA PRO A 21 -11.69 6.28 -10.50
C PRO A 21 -11.55 4.86 -9.95
N TYR A 22 -10.58 4.09 -10.46
CA TYR A 22 -10.22 2.76 -9.96
C TYR A 22 -8.71 2.56 -10.03
N ARG A 23 -8.18 1.57 -9.29
CA ARG A 23 -6.76 1.19 -9.26
C ARG A 23 -6.29 0.45 -10.52
N GLU A 24 -7.20 -0.31 -11.13
CA GLU A 24 -6.92 -1.15 -12.30
C GLU A 24 -7.99 -0.92 -13.38
N GLY A 25 -7.63 -1.16 -14.63
CA GLY A 25 -8.49 -0.97 -15.81
C GLY A 25 -7.68 -0.62 -17.04
N ASP A 26 -8.30 0.04 -18.02
CA ASP A 26 -7.62 0.55 -19.21
C ASP A 26 -7.12 1.98 -19.02
N LEU A 27 -5.99 2.31 -19.65
CA LEU A 27 -5.28 3.61 -19.50
C LEU A 27 -6.19 4.84 -19.64
N ASN A 28 -7.17 4.79 -20.54
CA ASN A 28 -8.08 5.90 -20.86
C ASN A 28 -9.34 5.97 -19.98
N SER A 29 -9.52 5.04 -19.03
CA SER A 29 -10.71 4.94 -18.18
C SER A 29 -10.40 4.70 -16.69
N SER A 30 -9.15 4.38 -16.37
CA SER A 30 -8.69 4.01 -15.04
C SER A 30 -7.19 4.24 -14.89
N TRP A 31 -6.63 3.83 -13.75
CA TRP A 31 -5.21 3.49 -13.64
C TRP A 31 -4.98 2.05 -14.09
N LYS A 32 -3.76 1.75 -14.51
CA LYS A 32 -3.36 0.42 -14.97
C LYS A 32 -1.94 0.11 -14.54
N VAL A 33 -1.73 -1.04 -13.90
CA VAL A 33 -0.39 -1.49 -13.52
C VAL A 33 0.33 -2.20 -14.67
N PHE A 34 1.62 -1.92 -14.82
CA PHE A 34 2.56 -2.63 -15.69
C PHE A 34 3.78 -3.06 -14.89
N TYR A 35 4.51 -4.07 -15.37
CA TYR A 35 5.79 -4.49 -14.80
C TYR A 35 6.83 -4.67 -15.90
N SER A 36 8.09 -4.35 -15.59
CA SER A 36 9.17 -4.38 -16.59
C SER A 36 9.42 -5.76 -17.22
N ASN A 37 9.12 -6.86 -16.52
CA ASN A 37 9.41 -8.22 -16.98
C ASN A 37 8.14 -9.06 -17.21
N SER A 38 6.94 -8.50 -16.99
CA SER A 38 5.65 -9.16 -17.25
C SER A 38 4.85 -8.31 -18.24
N PRO A 39 5.04 -8.50 -19.56
CA PRO A 39 4.33 -7.71 -20.57
C PRO A 39 2.83 -8.01 -20.52
N ASP A 40 2.01 -7.02 -20.83
CA ASP A 40 0.54 -7.10 -20.79
C ASP A 40 -0.07 -8.29 -21.55
N SER A 41 0.62 -8.73 -22.62
CA SER A 41 0.26 -9.86 -23.48
C SER A 41 0.57 -11.24 -22.89
N SER A 42 1.37 -11.33 -21.81
CA SER A 42 1.60 -12.58 -21.08
C SER A 42 0.62 -12.80 -19.93
N TYR A 43 -0.34 -11.89 -19.74
CA TYR A 43 -1.40 -12.06 -18.76
C TYR A 43 -2.44 -13.09 -19.22
N ASP A 44 -2.67 -14.09 -18.38
CA ASP A 44 -3.71 -15.10 -18.58
C ASP A 44 -5.02 -14.66 -17.92
N SER A 45 -5.93 -14.10 -18.72
CA SER A 45 -7.27 -13.72 -18.27
C SER A 45 -8.18 -14.90 -17.93
N SER A 46 -7.74 -16.14 -18.13
CA SER A 46 -8.45 -17.34 -17.67
C SER A 46 -8.00 -17.80 -16.27
N HIS A 47 -6.92 -17.21 -15.75
CA HIS A 47 -6.37 -17.48 -14.40
C HIS A 47 -6.01 -18.95 -14.15
N ASN A 48 -5.72 -19.70 -15.23
CA ASN A 48 -5.31 -21.11 -15.16
C ASN A 48 -3.78 -21.25 -14.98
N SER A 49 -3.04 -20.19 -15.22
CA SER A 49 -1.61 -20.06 -14.92
C SER A 49 -1.36 -18.97 -13.87
N SER A 50 -0.20 -19.02 -13.21
CA SER A 50 0.18 -17.99 -12.24
C SER A 50 0.45 -16.68 -12.97
N ASN A 51 -0.47 -15.71 -12.85
CA ASN A 51 -0.29 -14.31 -13.26
C ASN A 51 0.71 -13.55 -12.36
N LEU A 52 1.79 -14.22 -11.94
CA LEU A 52 2.82 -13.67 -11.08
C LEU A 52 3.62 -12.60 -11.83
N ALA A 53 3.64 -11.41 -11.26
CA ALA A 53 4.39 -10.29 -11.79
C ALA A 53 5.89 -10.44 -11.54
N SER A 54 6.70 -9.82 -12.41
CA SER A 54 8.15 -9.76 -12.27
C SER A 54 8.70 -8.41 -12.75
N GLY A 55 9.70 -7.91 -12.02
CA GLY A 55 10.38 -6.66 -12.33
C GLY A 55 9.86 -5.46 -11.55
N THR A 56 10.14 -4.25 -12.04
CA THR A 56 9.68 -3.00 -11.40
C THR A 56 8.28 -2.66 -11.90
N SER A 57 7.38 -2.32 -10.98
CA SER A 57 6.02 -1.89 -11.24
C SER A 57 5.93 -0.40 -11.63
N LEU A 58 4.88 -0.07 -12.39
CA LEU A 58 4.38 1.30 -12.52
C LEU A 58 2.86 1.30 -12.69
N HIS A 59 2.16 2.23 -12.05
CA HIS A 59 0.77 2.55 -12.36
C HIS A 59 0.74 3.72 -13.35
N SER A 60 -0.04 3.57 -14.43
CA SER A 60 -0.14 4.56 -15.50
C SER A 60 -1.60 4.88 -15.82
N THR A 61 -1.84 6.11 -16.27
CA THR A 61 -3.13 6.56 -16.80
C THR A 61 -2.97 7.63 -17.88
N THR A 62 -3.94 7.68 -18.79
CA THR A 62 -4.19 8.76 -19.76
C THR A 62 -5.59 9.37 -19.59
N LEU A 63 -6.32 8.98 -18.55
CA LEU A 63 -7.62 9.57 -18.20
C LEU A 63 -7.40 10.95 -17.57
N GLN A 64 -8.03 11.98 -18.15
CA GLN A 64 -8.12 13.31 -17.53
C GLN A 64 -9.07 13.27 -16.32
N GLY A 65 -8.66 13.87 -15.20
CA GLY A 65 -9.41 13.84 -13.94
C GLY A 65 -9.21 12.56 -13.12
N ALA A 66 -8.35 11.63 -13.56
CA ALA A 66 -7.85 10.56 -12.71
C ALA A 66 -7.00 11.14 -11.57
N SER A 67 -7.03 10.52 -10.40
CA SER A 67 -6.28 10.98 -9.25
C SER A 67 -5.62 9.85 -8.46
N LEU A 68 -4.60 10.23 -7.70
CA LEU A 68 -3.84 9.39 -6.78
C LEU A 68 -3.73 10.15 -5.46
N GLN A 69 -3.97 9.46 -4.35
CA GLN A 69 -3.76 10.00 -3.00
C GLN A 69 -2.88 9.06 -2.17
N ILE A 70 -1.96 9.64 -1.39
CA ILE A 70 -1.21 8.94 -0.34
C ILE A 70 -1.11 9.84 0.91
N SER A 71 -1.23 9.25 2.09
CA SER A 71 -1.13 9.94 3.38
C SER A 71 0.01 9.35 4.21
N PHE A 72 0.76 10.20 4.91
CA PHE A 72 1.96 9.83 5.68
C PHE A 72 2.16 10.69 6.92
N MET A 73 2.96 10.21 7.88
CA MET A 73 3.37 10.95 9.08
C MET A 73 4.88 11.21 8.99
N GLY A 74 5.30 12.42 8.61
CA GLY A 74 6.67 12.67 8.15
C GLY A 74 7.01 14.14 7.93
N THR A 75 8.20 14.41 7.38
CA THR A 75 8.71 15.77 7.10
C THR A 75 9.03 16.01 5.62
N ALA A 76 8.96 14.97 4.78
CA ALA A 76 9.19 15.08 3.33
C ALA A 76 8.52 13.94 2.55
N ILE A 77 8.15 14.22 1.30
CA ILE A 77 7.66 13.25 0.32
C ILE A 77 8.16 13.58 -1.10
N TYR A 78 8.63 12.56 -1.80
CA TYR A 78 9.07 12.61 -3.20
C TYR A 78 8.34 11.51 -3.97
N LEU A 79 7.40 11.90 -4.85
CA LEU A 79 6.63 10.96 -5.66
C LEU A 79 7.40 10.67 -6.96
N SER A 80 7.91 9.45 -7.11
CA SER A 80 8.70 9.00 -8.26
C SER A 80 7.81 8.61 -9.44
N GLY A 81 8.21 8.99 -10.65
CA GLY A 81 7.42 8.72 -11.85
C GLY A 81 7.88 9.50 -13.08
N SER A 82 7.03 9.52 -14.11
CA SER A 82 7.24 10.33 -15.31
C SER A 82 5.92 10.85 -15.87
N GLY A 83 5.95 12.07 -16.41
CA GLY A 83 4.79 12.76 -16.96
C GLY A 83 5.22 14.02 -17.70
N THR A 84 4.27 14.74 -18.29
CA THR A 84 4.55 16.01 -18.98
C THR A 84 4.32 17.18 -18.02
N ALA A 85 5.12 18.24 -18.12
CA ALA A 85 4.92 19.43 -17.30
C ALA A 85 3.55 20.07 -17.61
N GLY A 86 2.80 20.44 -16.57
CA GLY A 86 1.46 21.04 -16.68
C GLY A 86 0.31 20.08 -17.03
N THR A 87 0.56 18.78 -17.22
CA THR A 87 -0.50 17.78 -17.55
C THR A 87 -1.08 17.08 -16.33
N TYR A 88 -0.63 17.46 -15.15
CA TYR A 88 -1.17 17.10 -13.85
C TYR A 88 -0.96 18.26 -12.88
N SER A 89 -1.60 18.17 -11.72
CA SER A 89 -1.42 19.08 -10.59
C SER A 89 -1.34 18.30 -9.28
N THR A 90 -0.79 18.91 -8.24
CA THR A 90 -0.70 18.32 -6.91
C THR A 90 -1.16 19.29 -5.83
N THR A 91 -1.82 18.76 -4.80
CA THR A 91 -2.15 19.47 -3.56
C THR A 91 -1.55 18.72 -2.39
N LEU A 92 -0.96 19.43 -1.43
CA LEU A 92 -0.56 18.90 -0.13
C LEU A 92 -1.50 19.48 0.92
N ASP A 93 -2.11 18.63 1.75
CA ASP A 93 -2.95 19.00 2.90
C ASP A 93 -4.15 19.92 2.57
N GLY A 94 -4.64 19.82 1.33
CA GLY A 94 -5.74 20.65 0.82
C GLY A 94 -5.34 22.08 0.45
N ALA A 95 -4.05 22.41 0.42
CA ALA A 95 -3.54 23.66 -0.13
C ALA A 95 -3.81 23.81 -1.64
N ASP A 96 -3.59 25.01 -2.17
CA ASP A 96 -3.80 25.34 -3.59
C ASP A 96 -3.06 24.39 -4.54
N ALA A 97 -3.70 24.04 -5.66
CA ALA A 97 -3.17 23.13 -6.64
C ALA A 97 -1.95 23.71 -7.37
N VAL A 98 -0.81 23.04 -7.26
CA VAL A 98 0.43 23.38 -7.97
C VAL A 98 0.51 22.57 -9.27
N ASN A 99 0.79 23.23 -10.39
CA ASN A 99 0.98 22.54 -11.68
C ASN A 99 2.24 21.66 -11.64
N GLY A 100 2.10 20.41 -12.09
CA GLY A 100 3.17 19.43 -12.11
C GLY A 100 4.37 19.87 -12.95
N SER A 101 5.57 19.77 -12.39
CA SER A 101 6.83 20.12 -13.04
C SER A 101 7.88 19.03 -12.77
N PRO A 102 7.82 17.91 -13.51
CA PRO A 102 8.61 16.73 -13.17
C PRO A 102 10.11 16.99 -13.37
N ALA A 103 10.91 16.63 -12.37
CA ALA A 103 12.35 16.86 -12.35
C ALA A 103 13.08 15.73 -11.61
N ASN A 104 14.27 15.37 -12.08
CA ASN A 104 15.16 14.36 -11.44
C ASN A 104 14.51 12.98 -11.18
N GLY A 105 13.47 12.60 -11.95
CA GLY A 105 12.72 11.34 -11.75
C GLY A 105 11.53 11.44 -10.79
N TYR A 106 11.28 12.62 -10.22
CA TYR A 106 10.12 12.89 -9.38
C TYR A 106 9.05 13.69 -10.15
N LEU A 107 7.78 13.36 -9.90
CA LEU A 107 6.62 14.13 -10.30
C LEU A 107 6.42 15.35 -9.39
N VAL A 108 6.64 15.16 -8.08
CA VAL A 108 6.55 16.21 -7.07
C VAL A 108 7.49 15.89 -5.90
N SER A 109 8.01 16.94 -5.27
CA SER A 109 8.86 16.88 -4.09
C SER A 109 8.44 17.95 -3.09
N HIS A 110 8.13 17.54 -1.86
CA HIS A 110 7.93 18.41 -0.72
C HIS A 110 8.94 18.02 0.36
N ASP A 111 9.63 18.99 0.95
CA ASP A 111 10.70 18.81 1.93
C ASP A 111 10.64 19.97 2.94
N GLY A 112 11.20 19.75 4.13
CA GLY A 112 11.14 20.71 5.24
C GLY A 112 9.72 20.94 5.78
N LEU A 113 8.83 19.95 5.65
CA LEU A 113 7.52 19.96 6.29
C LEU A 113 7.67 19.80 7.82
N ASP A 114 6.71 20.35 8.58
CA ASP A 114 6.58 20.03 10.01
C ASP A 114 6.32 18.54 10.19
N TYR A 115 6.71 17.95 11.34
CA TYR A 115 6.50 16.52 11.56
C TYR A 115 5.05 16.22 11.98
N GLU A 116 4.17 16.10 11.00
CA GLU A 116 2.75 15.82 11.20
C GLU A 116 2.13 14.89 10.14
N ALA A 117 0.80 14.73 10.20
CA ALA A 117 0.03 13.89 9.30
C ALA A 117 -0.29 14.65 8.00
N HIS A 118 0.39 14.28 6.93
CA HIS A 118 0.23 14.87 5.60
C HIS A 118 -0.59 13.98 4.65
N THR A 119 -1.20 14.60 3.66
CA THR A 119 -1.87 13.94 2.51
C THR A 119 -1.50 14.64 1.22
N LEU A 120 -0.79 13.91 0.35
CA LEU A 120 -0.51 14.32 -1.02
C LEU A 120 -1.61 13.78 -1.94
N VAL A 121 -2.22 14.66 -2.72
CA VAL A 121 -3.13 14.29 -3.83
C VAL A 121 -2.52 14.78 -5.14
N LEU A 122 -2.50 13.90 -6.14
CA LEU A 122 -2.16 14.21 -7.52
C LEU A 122 -3.43 14.06 -8.38
N ASN A 123 -3.67 15.00 -9.30
CA ASN A 123 -4.78 14.97 -10.25
C ASN A 123 -4.29 15.19 -11.69
N THR A 124 -4.69 14.37 -12.65
CA THR A 124 -4.38 14.57 -14.07
C THR A 124 -5.24 15.69 -14.66
N THR A 125 -4.62 16.62 -15.40
CA THR A 125 -5.30 17.79 -15.99
C THR A 125 -5.44 17.69 -17.51
N SER A 126 -4.80 16.71 -18.15
CA SER A 126 -4.96 16.39 -19.57
C SER A 126 -4.95 14.87 -19.81
N THR A 127 -5.03 14.46 -21.08
CA THR A 127 -4.94 13.06 -21.51
C THR A 127 -3.51 12.57 -21.79
N SER A 128 -2.49 13.36 -21.44
CA SER A 128 -1.09 12.92 -21.55
C SER A 128 -0.78 11.83 -20.53
N GLN A 129 -0.03 10.80 -20.94
CA GLN A 129 0.30 9.69 -20.05
C GLN A 129 1.09 10.15 -18.83
N LEU A 130 0.63 9.73 -17.67
CA LEU A 130 1.30 9.88 -16.39
C LEU A 130 1.63 8.50 -15.83
N ASN A 131 2.85 8.31 -15.34
CA ASN A 131 3.36 7.08 -14.74
C ASN A 131 3.84 7.34 -13.32
N VAL A 132 3.47 6.49 -12.36
CA VAL A 132 3.88 6.54 -10.96
C VAL A 132 4.55 5.22 -10.59
N THR A 133 5.68 5.25 -9.87
CA THR A 133 6.44 4.03 -9.49
C THR A 133 6.61 3.85 -7.99
N SER A 134 6.72 4.93 -7.22
CA SER A 134 6.86 4.86 -5.75
C SER A 134 6.74 6.23 -5.10
N ALA A 135 6.55 6.27 -3.78
CA ALA A 135 6.79 7.46 -2.96
C ALA A 135 7.95 7.19 -2.00
N LEU A 136 8.98 8.04 -2.04
CA LEU A 136 10.01 8.13 -1.01
C LEU A 136 9.55 9.14 0.04
N MET A 137 9.51 8.76 1.31
CA MET A 137 9.03 9.62 2.41
C MET A 137 10.03 9.62 3.57
N THR A 138 10.24 10.78 4.18
CA THR A 138 11.03 10.93 5.40
C THR A 138 10.09 10.93 6.59
N VAL A 139 10.13 9.86 7.39
CA VAL A 139 9.24 9.58 8.52
C VAL A 139 10.01 9.56 9.84
N GLY A 140 9.32 9.74 10.96
CA GLY A 140 9.92 9.67 12.30
C GLY A 140 9.84 8.27 12.91
N ILE A 141 10.96 7.76 13.44
CA ILE A 141 11.06 6.44 14.07
C ILE A 141 11.82 6.52 15.40
N GLY A 142 11.07 6.80 16.48
CA GLY A 142 11.62 7.09 17.81
C GLY A 142 12.20 8.50 17.92
N ASN A 143 12.87 8.78 19.03
CA ASN A 143 13.50 10.09 19.29
C ASN A 143 14.86 10.21 18.61
N GLU A 144 15.29 11.43 18.29
CA GLU A 144 16.61 11.75 17.75
C GLU A 144 17.74 11.00 18.48
N GLY A 145 18.64 10.37 17.71
CA GLY A 145 19.73 9.53 18.23
C GLY A 145 19.31 8.11 18.63
N ALA A 146 18.04 7.70 18.45
CA ALA A 146 17.61 6.33 18.65
C ALA A 146 18.31 5.33 17.69
N THR A 147 18.52 4.11 18.19
CA THR A 147 18.93 2.97 17.37
C THR A 147 17.70 2.27 16.83
N ILE A 148 17.66 2.05 15.52
CA ILE A 148 16.54 1.39 14.86
C ILE A 148 16.69 -0.13 14.95
N THR A 149 15.65 -0.82 15.41
CA THR A 149 15.58 -2.29 15.50
C THR A 149 14.29 -2.82 14.90
N ASP A 150 14.38 -3.89 14.12
CA ASP A 150 13.23 -4.55 13.47
C ASP A 150 12.92 -5.89 14.15
N THR A 151 11.66 -6.08 14.52
CA THR A 151 11.09 -7.38 14.94
C THR A 151 10.14 -7.85 13.84
N LYS A 152 10.30 -9.11 13.39
CA LYS A 152 9.51 -9.67 12.28
C LYS A 152 8.62 -10.81 12.77
N HIS A 153 7.36 -10.79 12.34
CA HIS A 153 6.39 -11.86 12.56
C HIS A 153 5.86 -12.32 11.19
N THR A 154 6.20 -13.54 10.77
CA THR A 154 5.55 -14.18 9.62
C THR A 154 4.17 -14.69 10.07
N ALA A 155 3.15 -14.57 9.23
CA ALA A 155 1.79 -15.03 9.54
C ALA A 155 1.73 -16.53 9.84
N ILE A 156 2.51 -17.33 9.10
CA ILE A 156 2.50 -18.78 9.15
C ILE A 156 3.90 -19.29 9.50
N ASN A 157 3.98 -20.15 10.50
CA ASN A 157 5.16 -20.93 10.84
C ASN A 157 5.15 -22.25 10.05
N VAL A 158 6.21 -22.49 9.28
CA VAL A 158 6.44 -23.74 8.53
C VAL A 158 7.49 -24.57 9.27
N ALA A 159 7.11 -25.77 9.71
CA ALA A 159 8.02 -26.70 10.37
C ALA A 159 8.88 -27.48 9.35
N SER A 160 9.92 -28.16 9.83
CA SER A 160 10.87 -28.90 8.99
C SER A 160 10.26 -30.10 8.23
N ASP A 161 9.06 -30.55 8.62
CA ASP A 161 8.29 -31.58 7.93
C ASP A 161 7.30 -31.01 6.89
N GLY A 162 7.28 -29.69 6.70
CA GLY A 162 6.35 -28.98 5.82
C GLY A 162 4.98 -28.72 6.44
N SER A 163 4.74 -29.11 7.70
CA SER A 163 3.50 -28.74 8.37
C SER A 163 3.44 -27.23 8.64
N THR A 164 2.26 -26.63 8.51
CA THR A 164 2.04 -25.20 8.70
C THR A 164 1.17 -24.93 9.93
N SER A 165 1.44 -23.82 10.61
CA SER A 165 0.68 -23.36 11.77
C SER A 165 0.59 -21.85 11.81
N LEU A 166 -0.52 -21.31 12.32
CA LEU A 166 -0.69 -19.87 12.53
C LEU A 166 0.31 -19.38 13.59
N ASP A 167 1.03 -18.29 13.32
CA ASP A 167 1.86 -17.67 14.34
C ASP A 167 1.01 -16.99 15.43
N SER A 168 1.39 -17.22 16.68
CA SER A 168 0.66 -16.77 17.87
C SER A 168 0.54 -15.24 18.03
N PHE A 169 1.32 -14.45 17.27
CA PHE A 169 1.17 -13.00 17.17
C PHE A 169 -0.16 -12.60 16.51
N PHE A 170 -0.70 -13.45 15.64
CA PHE A 170 -1.94 -13.21 14.92
C PHE A 170 -3.11 -13.94 15.58
N THR A 171 -4.28 -13.33 15.49
CA THR A 171 -5.56 -13.94 15.87
C THR A 171 -6.56 -13.63 14.77
N THR A 172 -7.54 -14.53 14.58
CA THR A 172 -8.58 -14.35 13.57
C THR A 172 -9.98 -14.53 14.13
N ASN A 173 -10.96 -13.97 13.42
CA ASN A 173 -12.37 -14.03 13.78
C ASN A 173 -13.23 -13.86 12.53
N GLY A 174 -14.14 -14.79 12.23
CA GLY A 174 -14.98 -14.71 11.04
C GLY A 174 -15.60 -16.05 10.65
N ASN A 175 -16.46 -16.02 9.63
CA ASN A 175 -17.11 -17.21 9.07
C ASN A 175 -16.38 -17.77 7.82
N GLY A 176 -15.35 -17.08 7.31
CA GLY A 176 -14.55 -17.58 6.20
C GLY A 176 -13.58 -18.70 6.61
N PRO A 177 -13.21 -19.61 5.69
CA PRO A 177 -12.05 -20.46 5.89
C PRO A 177 -10.78 -19.59 5.94
N PHE A 178 -9.91 -19.87 6.91
CA PHE A 178 -8.54 -19.37 6.92
C PHE A 178 -7.67 -20.46 6.31
N ASN A 179 -7.00 -20.19 5.19
CA ASN A 179 -6.10 -21.17 4.60
C ASN A 179 -4.64 -20.70 4.71
N THR A 180 -3.80 -21.59 5.24
CA THR A 180 -2.38 -21.35 5.49
C THR A 180 -1.50 -21.89 4.35
N ASN A 181 -2.10 -22.52 3.35
CA ASN A 181 -1.43 -23.33 2.34
C ASN A 181 -2.02 -23.03 0.96
N HIS A 182 -1.50 -21.98 0.31
CA HIS A 182 -2.17 -21.32 -0.82
C HIS A 182 -1.45 -21.43 -2.18
N ASP A 183 -0.19 -21.86 -2.19
CA ASP A 183 0.68 -21.73 -3.35
C ASP A 183 1.76 -22.84 -3.38
N PRO A 184 1.91 -23.58 -4.50
CA PRO A 184 3.01 -24.53 -4.70
C PRO A 184 4.43 -23.94 -4.60
N GLN A 185 4.59 -22.62 -4.75
CA GLN A 185 5.87 -21.90 -4.67
C GLN A 185 6.25 -21.55 -3.22
N GLY A 186 5.37 -21.83 -2.24
CA GLY A 186 5.65 -21.75 -0.81
C GLY A 186 5.35 -20.40 -0.15
N TYR A 187 4.64 -19.47 -0.81
CA TYR A 187 4.29 -18.19 -0.19
C TYR A 187 3.31 -18.36 0.99
N SER A 188 3.88 -18.37 2.20
CA SER A 188 3.20 -18.75 3.43
C SER A 188 2.46 -17.55 4.02
N ARG A 189 1.14 -17.51 3.82
CA ARG A 189 0.27 -16.38 4.21
C ARG A 189 -0.95 -16.86 4.99
N ILE A 190 -1.56 -15.96 5.76
CA ILE A 190 -2.91 -16.13 6.29
C ILE A 190 -3.88 -15.29 5.46
N ASP A 191 -5.01 -15.86 5.08
CA ASP A 191 -6.02 -15.15 4.29
C ASP A 191 -7.46 -15.31 4.82
N THR A 192 -8.36 -14.54 4.21
CA THR A 192 -9.79 -14.54 4.49
C THR A 192 -10.58 -14.29 3.21
N THR A 193 -11.73 -14.96 3.07
CA THR A 193 -12.66 -14.76 1.93
C THR A 193 -14.08 -14.35 2.33
N GLY A 194 -14.47 -14.49 3.61
CA GLY A 194 -15.80 -14.10 4.07
C GLY A 194 -15.85 -12.64 4.51
N ALA A 195 -16.88 -11.89 4.08
CA ALA A 195 -17.09 -10.51 4.48
C ALA A 195 -17.28 -10.40 6.01
N GLY A 196 -16.66 -9.39 6.61
CA GLY A 196 -16.59 -9.20 8.07
C GLY A 196 -15.60 -10.14 8.78
N SER A 197 -14.89 -11.02 8.07
CA SER A 197 -13.79 -11.81 8.63
C SER A 197 -12.58 -10.92 8.89
N LYS A 198 -11.86 -11.20 9.98
CA LYS A 198 -10.83 -10.33 10.53
C LYS A 198 -9.53 -11.07 10.81
N ILE A 199 -8.44 -10.37 10.54
CA ILE A 199 -7.09 -10.71 11.01
C ILE A 199 -6.65 -9.57 11.92
N LEU A 200 -6.24 -9.87 13.14
CA LEU A 200 -5.81 -8.87 14.11
C LEU A 200 -4.59 -9.33 14.90
N PHE A 201 -3.74 -8.37 15.26
CA PHE A 201 -2.54 -8.58 16.07
C PHE A 201 -2.33 -7.39 16.99
N SER A 202 -1.55 -7.54 18.05
CA SER A 202 -1.27 -6.48 19.02
C SER A 202 0.21 -6.42 19.36
N PHE A 203 0.75 -5.21 19.49
CA PHE A 203 2.17 -4.97 19.73
C PHE A 203 2.39 -3.77 20.66
N SER A 204 3.60 -3.67 21.20
CA SER A 204 4.12 -2.51 21.94
C SER A 204 5.61 -2.40 21.63
N SER A 205 6.30 -1.37 22.12
CA SER A 205 7.74 -1.16 21.84
C SER A 205 8.04 -1.07 20.34
N ALA A 206 7.23 -0.29 19.61
CA ALA A 206 7.45 0.00 18.19
C ALA A 206 7.03 1.44 17.87
N SER A 207 7.80 2.10 17.01
CA SER A 207 7.53 3.46 16.52
C SER A 207 6.92 3.46 15.10
N ALA A 208 6.98 2.32 14.40
CA ALA A 208 6.33 2.08 13.13
C ALA A 208 5.93 0.61 12.96
N VAL A 209 4.93 0.34 12.13
CA VAL A 209 4.50 -0.99 11.70
C VAL A 209 4.38 -1.03 10.18
N PHE A 210 4.86 -2.11 9.58
CA PHE A 210 4.72 -2.40 8.15
C PHE A 210 4.09 -3.78 8.00
N VAL A 211 3.05 -3.88 7.17
CA VAL A 211 2.30 -5.12 6.93
C VAL A 211 2.41 -5.47 5.46
N TYR A 212 2.86 -6.70 5.22
CA TYR A 212 3.11 -7.29 3.92
C TYR A 212 2.07 -8.37 3.68
N GLY A 213 1.50 -8.38 2.49
CA GLY A 213 0.56 -9.40 2.01
C GLY A 213 0.71 -9.51 0.51
N SER A 214 -0.38 -9.73 -0.21
CA SER A 214 -0.35 -9.75 -1.67
C SER A 214 -1.48 -8.94 -2.30
N THR A 215 -1.33 -8.66 -3.59
CA THR A 215 -2.36 -8.05 -4.44
C THR A 215 -2.60 -8.97 -5.63
N ASN A 216 -3.86 -9.24 -5.96
CA ASN A 216 -4.24 -10.16 -7.03
C ASN A 216 -5.64 -9.83 -7.58
N TYR A 217 -6.09 -10.52 -8.64
CA TYR A 217 -7.36 -10.25 -9.32
C TYR A 217 -8.60 -10.67 -8.49
N ASP A 218 -8.42 -11.65 -7.61
CA ASP A 218 -9.41 -12.18 -6.69
C ASP A 218 -9.39 -11.47 -5.32
N HIS A 219 -8.53 -10.46 -5.15
CA HIS A 219 -8.54 -9.56 -4.00
C HIS A 219 -9.49 -8.37 -4.23
N ASP A 220 -9.89 -7.69 -3.15
CA ASP A 220 -10.80 -6.55 -3.19
C ASP A 220 -10.64 -5.60 -1.99
N ALA A 221 -11.68 -4.86 -1.64
CA ALA A 221 -11.68 -3.91 -0.55
C ALA A 221 -11.57 -4.56 0.83
N PHE A 222 -10.68 -4.02 1.66
CA PHE A 222 -10.54 -4.35 3.07
C PHE A 222 -10.46 -3.05 3.89
N SER A 223 -10.81 -3.12 5.16
CA SER A 223 -10.64 -2.01 6.10
C SER A 223 -9.58 -2.32 7.15
N VAL A 224 -8.93 -1.27 7.66
CA VAL A 224 -7.93 -1.33 8.72
C VAL A 224 -8.30 -0.34 9.81
N THR A 225 -8.26 -0.80 11.07
CA THR A 225 -8.44 0.04 12.25
C THR A 225 -7.24 -0.13 13.18
N LEU A 226 -6.63 0.99 13.57
CA LEU A 226 -5.57 1.05 14.58
C LEU A 226 -6.17 1.54 15.90
N SER A 227 -5.87 0.84 17.01
CA SER A 227 -6.36 1.19 18.34
C SER A 227 -5.21 1.13 19.37
N PRO A 228 -4.91 2.21 20.13
CA PRO A 228 -5.48 3.55 19.97
C PRO A 228 -5.09 4.19 18.63
N ALA A 229 -5.88 5.15 18.17
CA ALA A 229 -5.57 5.94 16.99
C ALA A 229 -4.21 6.68 17.12
N ALA A 230 -3.43 6.68 16.04
CA ALA A 230 -2.11 7.33 15.94
C ALA A 230 -1.69 7.47 14.48
N GLY A 231 -0.63 8.24 14.22
CA GLY A 231 -0.12 8.47 12.86
C GLY A 231 -1.17 9.09 11.96
N VAL A 232 -1.34 8.56 10.74
CA VAL A 232 -2.44 8.95 9.84
C VAL A 232 -3.74 8.16 10.06
N SER A 233 -3.71 7.09 10.87
CA SER A 233 -4.87 6.24 11.17
C SER A 233 -5.66 6.76 12.37
N THR A 234 -6.29 7.93 12.19
CA THR A 234 -7.23 8.53 13.17
C THR A 234 -8.60 7.86 13.22
N SER A 235 -8.93 7.06 12.20
CA SER A 235 -10.18 6.31 12.06
C SER A 235 -9.93 5.00 11.31
N THR A 236 -10.96 4.17 11.16
CA THR A 236 -10.95 3.09 10.17
C THR A 236 -10.66 3.65 8.78
N ARG A 237 -9.73 3.04 8.05
CA ARG A 237 -9.39 3.35 6.66
C ARG A 237 -9.79 2.18 5.77
N THR A 238 -10.23 2.44 4.55
CA THR A 238 -10.52 1.41 3.54
C THR A 238 -9.47 1.47 2.44
N PHE A 239 -8.96 0.31 2.05
CA PHE A 239 -8.00 0.12 0.97
C PHE A 239 -8.54 -0.93 0.00
N ASN A 240 -7.94 -1.05 -1.19
CA ASN A 240 -8.29 -2.10 -2.16
C ASN A 240 -6.99 -2.75 -2.67
N SER A 241 -6.92 -4.08 -2.57
CA SER A 241 -5.78 -4.89 -3.01
C SER A 241 -6.02 -5.60 -4.35
N THR A 242 -7.07 -5.25 -5.10
CA THR A 242 -7.29 -5.73 -6.46
C THR A 242 -6.15 -5.27 -7.36
N SER A 243 -5.48 -6.23 -7.98
CA SER A 243 -4.44 -6.01 -8.98
C SER A 243 -4.70 -6.93 -10.16
N LYS A 244 -4.46 -6.48 -11.40
CA LYS A 244 -4.51 -7.38 -12.56
C LYS A 244 -3.53 -8.54 -12.37
N TRP A 245 -2.33 -8.24 -11.87
CA TRP A 245 -1.27 -9.22 -11.66
C TRP A 245 -1.16 -9.64 -10.20
N PHE A 246 -0.74 -10.88 -9.97
CA PHE A 246 -0.39 -11.36 -8.65
C PHE A 246 0.99 -10.81 -8.25
N ALA A 247 1.08 -10.16 -7.09
CA ALA A 247 2.35 -9.70 -6.52
C ALA A 247 2.45 -10.06 -5.05
N TYR A 248 3.59 -10.68 -4.69
CA TYR A 248 4.00 -11.00 -3.32
C TYR A 248 4.65 -9.78 -2.63
N ASP A 249 4.74 -9.83 -1.29
CA ASP A 249 5.40 -8.84 -0.44
C ASP A 249 4.96 -7.39 -0.67
N SER A 250 3.73 -7.19 -1.14
CA SER A 250 3.15 -5.85 -1.31
C SER A 250 2.80 -5.26 0.06
N TRP A 251 3.12 -3.98 0.27
CA TRP A 251 2.83 -3.26 1.51
C TRP A 251 1.33 -3.02 1.61
N THR A 252 0.57 -3.92 2.23
CA THR A 252 -0.89 -3.82 2.36
C THR A 252 -1.31 -2.72 3.32
N TYR A 253 -0.52 -2.45 4.36
CA TYR A 253 -0.73 -1.36 5.31
C TYR A 253 0.59 -0.99 5.99
N TRP A 254 0.71 0.26 6.42
CA TRP A 254 1.81 0.71 7.27
C TRP A 254 1.38 1.92 8.10
N GLU A 255 2.07 2.16 9.21
CA GLU A 255 1.87 3.35 10.05
C GLU A 255 3.18 3.75 10.74
N THR A 256 3.37 5.05 10.97
CA THR A 256 4.58 5.64 11.58
C THR A 256 4.21 6.72 12.60
N GLY A 257 5.18 7.21 13.39
CA GLY A 257 4.88 8.13 14.48
C GLY A 257 4.08 7.50 15.62
N LEU A 258 4.25 6.18 15.82
CA LEU A 258 3.66 5.46 16.93
C LEU A 258 4.42 5.75 18.22
N ASP A 259 3.69 5.82 19.33
CA ASP A 259 4.25 5.97 20.66
C ASP A 259 4.67 4.61 21.19
N ARG A 260 5.99 4.35 21.21
CA ARG A 260 6.55 3.05 21.59
C ARG A 260 6.17 2.56 23.00
N ASP A 261 5.79 3.48 23.90
CA ASP A 261 5.39 3.16 25.26
C ASP A 261 3.88 2.78 25.35
N LYS A 262 3.14 2.81 24.23
CA LYS A 262 1.76 2.34 24.11
C LYS A 262 1.68 0.95 23.49
N THR A 263 0.62 0.22 23.87
CA THR A 263 0.19 -0.99 23.18
C THR A 263 -0.82 -0.63 22.10
N TYR A 264 -0.57 -1.08 20.87
CA TYR A 264 -1.45 -0.94 19.72
C TYR A 264 -2.04 -2.29 19.32
N GLN A 265 -3.24 -2.24 18.76
CA GLN A 265 -3.90 -3.33 18.06
C GLN A 265 -4.25 -2.87 16.64
N VAL A 266 -3.86 -3.67 15.64
CA VAL A 266 -4.30 -3.48 14.26
C VAL A 266 -5.36 -4.54 13.97
N THR A 267 -6.49 -4.09 13.44
CA THR A 267 -7.56 -4.98 12.97
C THR A 267 -7.80 -4.75 11.48
N PHE A 268 -7.55 -5.78 10.70
CA PHE A 268 -7.98 -5.88 9.31
C PHE A 268 -9.35 -6.55 9.26
N GLU A 269 -10.23 -6.07 8.39
CA GLU A 269 -11.55 -6.66 8.15
C GLU A 269 -11.82 -6.67 6.64
N ASN A 270 -12.01 -7.86 6.09
CA ASN A 270 -12.39 -8.06 4.69
C ASN A 270 -13.81 -7.55 4.47
N LEU A 271 -14.04 -6.72 3.45
CA LEU A 271 -15.33 -6.08 3.20
C LEU A 271 -16.18 -6.79 2.14
N VAL A 272 -15.60 -7.75 1.38
CA VAL A 272 -16.24 -8.32 0.19
C VAL A 272 -16.26 -9.85 0.24
N GLU A 273 -17.46 -10.42 0.16
CA GLU A 273 -17.68 -11.87 0.22
C GLU A 273 -17.11 -12.56 -1.03
N GLY A 274 -16.38 -13.65 -0.83
CA GLY A 274 -15.73 -14.43 -1.90
C GLY A 274 -14.46 -13.79 -2.48
N LYS A 275 -14.00 -12.67 -1.90
CA LYS A 275 -12.76 -11.98 -2.31
C LYS A 275 -11.69 -12.13 -1.24
N TYR A 276 -10.45 -12.30 -1.65
CA TYR A 276 -9.34 -12.54 -0.75
C TYR A 276 -8.79 -11.23 -0.13
N PHE A 277 -8.43 -11.32 1.14
CA PHE A 277 -7.48 -10.43 1.79
C PHE A 277 -6.50 -11.27 2.61
N ASP A 278 -5.20 -11.00 2.47
CA ASP A 278 -4.14 -11.78 3.11
C ASP A 278 -3.05 -10.94 3.80
N ILE A 279 -2.33 -11.59 4.72
CA ILE A 279 -1.11 -11.10 5.35
C ILE A 279 -0.05 -12.21 5.29
N HIS A 280 1.15 -11.87 4.84
CA HIS A 280 2.34 -12.72 4.88
C HIS A 280 3.24 -12.40 6.09
N GLN A 281 3.52 -11.11 6.32
CA GLN A 281 4.49 -10.68 7.34
C GLN A 281 4.10 -9.34 7.96
N VAL A 282 4.41 -9.17 9.25
CA VAL A 282 4.42 -7.88 9.94
C VAL A 282 5.85 -7.59 10.37
N VAL A 283 6.33 -6.38 10.07
CA VAL A 283 7.60 -5.84 10.57
C VAL A 283 7.28 -4.70 11.52
N LEU A 284 7.59 -4.90 12.78
CA LEU A 284 7.55 -3.87 13.82
C LEU A 284 8.92 -3.21 13.89
N ARG A 285 8.97 -1.88 13.78
CA ARG A 285 10.23 -1.12 13.83
C ARG A 285 10.22 -0.19 15.02
N ASP A 286 11.18 -0.36 15.93
CA ASP A 286 11.36 0.48 17.11
C ASP A 286 12.55 1.41 16.95
N GLY A 287 12.40 2.64 17.45
CA GLY A 287 13.50 3.56 17.69
C GLY A 287 13.87 3.51 19.16
N VAL A 288 14.72 2.54 19.54
CA VAL A 288 15.19 2.36 20.91
C VAL A 288 16.06 3.58 21.28
N PRO A 289 15.72 4.37 22.32
CA PRO A 289 16.55 5.47 22.76
C PRO A 289 17.98 4.97 23.03
N ALA A 290 18.99 5.67 22.50
CA ALA A 290 20.37 5.33 22.80
C ALA A 290 20.56 5.29 24.31
N SER A 291 20.91 4.11 24.84
CA SER A 291 21.21 3.92 26.25
C SER A 291 22.21 4.99 26.65
N THR A 292 21.76 5.99 27.42
CA THR A 292 22.64 7.05 27.88
C THR A 292 23.56 6.39 28.88
N SER A 293 24.68 5.89 28.35
CA SER A 293 25.78 5.34 29.11
C SER A 293 26.33 6.52 29.90
N SER A 294 25.73 6.68 31.08
CA SER A 294 26.17 7.58 32.12
C SER A 294 27.56 7.12 32.49
N SER A 295 28.52 7.67 31.74
CA SER A 295 29.94 7.61 31.97
C SER A 295 30.16 8.31 33.29
N SER A 296 29.97 7.51 34.34
CA SER A 296 30.20 7.83 35.73
C SER A 296 31.68 8.05 35.87
N SER A 297 32.10 9.26 35.50
CA SER A 297 33.43 9.79 35.74
C SER A 297 33.65 9.73 37.24
N SER A 298 34.39 8.70 37.64
CA SER A 298 34.62 8.28 39.02
C SER A 298 35.56 9.28 39.70
N THR A 299 35.03 10.48 39.93
CA THR A 299 35.70 11.57 40.64
C THR A 299 35.67 11.23 42.12
N ALA A 300 36.65 10.42 42.54
CA ALA A 300 36.83 10.00 43.92
C ALA A 300 36.95 11.24 44.84
N SER A 301 35.93 11.47 45.67
CA SER A 301 35.98 12.51 46.70
C SER A 301 35.19 12.11 47.95
N ASN A 302 35.97 11.70 48.95
CA ASN A 302 35.75 11.81 50.40
C ASN A 302 34.38 11.51 51.04
N ASN A 303 34.42 10.47 51.87
CA ASN A 303 33.75 10.34 53.17
C ASN A 303 33.14 11.64 53.74
N GLY A 304 31.81 11.65 53.85
CA GLY A 304 31.04 12.59 54.67
C GLY A 304 29.80 11.90 55.23
N SER A 305 29.86 11.44 56.47
CA SER A 305 28.75 10.74 57.13
C SER A 305 27.65 11.70 57.61
N SER A 306 26.39 11.50 57.21
CA SER A 306 25.24 11.89 58.06
C SER A 306 23.90 11.25 57.65
N ASN A 307 23.24 10.67 58.66
CA ASN A 307 21.80 10.47 58.86
C ASN A 307 20.91 9.93 57.73
N SER A 308 20.65 8.63 57.83
CA SER A 308 19.42 7.96 57.37
C SER A 308 18.14 8.66 57.86
N SER A 309 17.28 9.07 56.93
CA SER A 309 15.89 9.44 57.20
C SER A 309 14.98 8.43 56.51
N ALA A 310 14.21 7.66 57.28
CA ALA A 310 13.39 6.57 56.75
C ALA A 310 12.16 7.10 55.98
N PRO A 311 11.79 6.52 54.82
CA PRO A 311 10.57 6.89 54.11
C PRO A 311 9.34 6.45 54.90
N SER A 312 8.48 7.42 55.24
CA SER A 312 7.25 7.18 55.99
C SER A 312 6.22 6.48 55.12
N ALA A 313 5.84 5.26 55.47
CA ALA A 313 4.78 4.52 54.79
C ALA A 313 3.41 5.16 55.08
N HIS A 314 2.79 5.77 54.05
CA HIS A 314 1.44 6.32 54.16
C HIS A 314 0.39 5.20 54.19
N THR A 315 -0.03 4.83 55.39
CA THR A 315 -1.15 3.91 55.61
C THR A 315 -2.47 4.62 55.30
N LEU A 316 -3.15 4.20 54.23
CA LEU A 316 -4.46 4.74 53.87
C LEU A 316 -5.53 4.28 54.88
N SER A 317 -6.39 5.22 55.29
CA SER A 317 -7.50 4.94 56.20
C SER A 317 -8.44 3.86 55.64
N THR A 318 -8.78 2.88 56.47
CA THR A 318 -9.67 1.75 56.13
C THR A 318 -11.01 2.20 55.53
N GLY A 319 -11.50 3.39 55.91
CA GLY A 319 -12.73 3.97 55.33
C GLY A 319 -12.65 4.25 53.83
N ALA A 320 -11.47 4.62 53.31
CA ALA A 320 -11.28 4.88 51.88
C ALA A 320 -11.35 3.59 51.05
N ILE A 321 -10.81 2.48 51.58
CA ILE A 321 -10.80 1.16 50.94
C ILE A 321 -12.23 0.60 50.83
N ILE A 322 -13.05 0.80 51.86
CA ILE A 322 -14.47 0.39 51.87
C ILE A 322 -15.30 1.24 50.90
N GLY A 323 -15.04 2.55 50.81
CA GLY A 323 -15.75 3.44 49.87
C GLY A 323 -15.56 3.05 48.40
N VAL A 324 -14.32 2.74 47.98
CA VAL A 324 -14.01 2.36 46.60
C VAL A 324 -14.63 1.01 46.22
N THR A 325 -14.63 0.04 47.13
CA THR A 325 -15.17 -1.31 46.85
C THR A 325 -16.69 -1.35 46.71
N VAL A 326 -17.43 -0.53 47.45
CA VAL A 326 -18.89 -0.42 47.26
C VAL A 326 -19.21 0.31 45.94
N GLY A 327 -18.47 1.38 45.62
CA GLY A 327 -18.66 2.14 44.38
C GLY A 327 -18.46 1.32 43.11
N THR A 328 -17.42 0.49 43.06
CA THR A 328 -17.14 -0.35 41.87
C THR A 328 -18.21 -1.43 41.64
N VAL A 329 -18.72 -2.07 42.71
CA VAL A 329 -19.79 -3.08 42.57
C VAL A 329 -21.07 -2.47 42.00
N VAL A 330 -21.46 -1.28 42.46
CA VAL A 330 -22.65 -0.58 41.92
C VAL A 330 -22.44 -0.14 40.48
N ALA A 331 -21.25 0.39 40.14
CA ALA A 331 -20.93 0.79 38.76
C ALA A 331 -20.93 -0.40 37.78
N ILE A 332 -20.37 -1.54 38.20
CA ILE A 332 -20.37 -2.79 37.41
C ILE A 332 -21.80 -3.32 37.21
N ALA A 333 -22.63 -3.32 38.26
CA ALA A 333 -24.03 -3.73 38.15
C ALA A 333 -24.83 -2.82 37.19
N ALA A 334 -24.62 -1.49 37.26
CA ALA A 334 -25.24 -0.55 36.33
C ALA A 334 -24.77 -0.76 34.88
N ALA A 335 -23.47 -1.02 34.66
CA ALA A 335 -22.93 -1.30 33.33
C ALA A 335 -23.54 -2.58 32.72
N PHE A 336 -23.65 -3.66 33.49
CA PHE A 336 -24.33 -4.88 33.04
C PHE A 336 -25.82 -4.67 32.75
N PHE A 337 -26.51 -3.84 33.53
CA PHE A 337 -27.92 -3.51 33.29
C PHE A 337 -28.11 -2.71 31.99
N PHE A 338 -27.28 -1.70 31.74
CA PHE A 338 -27.30 -0.95 30.47
C PHE A 338 -26.96 -1.84 29.27
N LEU A 339 -25.94 -2.70 29.39
CA LEU A 339 -25.55 -3.64 28.33
C LEU A 339 -26.68 -4.66 28.05
N PHE A 340 -27.37 -5.15 29.09
CA PHE A 340 -28.54 -6.01 28.93
C PHE A 340 -29.70 -5.31 28.19
N LEU A 341 -30.02 -4.06 28.54
CA LEU A 341 -31.05 -3.29 27.85
C LEU A 341 -30.69 -3.04 26.38
N TRP A 342 -29.43 -2.71 26.08
CA TRP A 342 -28.95 -2.52 24.71
C TRP A 342 -29.00 -3.82 23.90
N CYS A 343 -28.56 -4.94 24.48
CA CYS A 343 -28.70 -6.27 23.89
C CYS A 343 -30.17 -6.63 23.61
N ARG A 344 -31.12 -6.20 24.46
CA ARG A 344 -32.56 -6.43 24.24
C ARG A 344 -33.10 -5.62 23.07
N GLN A 345 -32.85 -4.30 23.05
CA GLN A 345 -33.26 -3.44 21.92
C GLN A 345 -32.69 -3.93 20.58
N ARG A 346 -31.42 -4.37 20.56
CA ARG A 346 -30.77 -4.85 19.33
C ARG A 346 -31.36 -6.16 18.79
N LYS A 347 -32.06 -6.97 19.62
CA LYS A 347 -32.80 -8.16 19.15
C LYS A 347 -34.09 -7.80 18.42
N GLU A 348 -34.81 -6.78 18.88
CA GLU A 348 -36.07 -6.35 18.26
C GLU A 348 -35.85 -5.78 16.84
N ASN A 349 -34.73 -5.10 16.60
CA ASN A 349 -34.38 -4.60 15.27
C ASN A 349 -34.03 -5.73 14.28
N LYS A 350 -33.36 -6.82 14.72
CA LYS A 350 -33.01 -7.96 13.85
C LYS A 350 -34.24 -8.71 13.33
N ALA A 351 -35.33 -8.74 14.09
CA ALA A 351 -36.59 -9.37 13.67
C ALA A 351 -37.23 -8.65 12.46
N ARG A 352 -37.00 -7.34 12.30
CA ARG A 352 -37.57 -6.55 11.17
C ARG A 352 -36.83 -6.79 9.86
N TYR A 353 -35.49 -6.85 9.88
CA TYR A 353 -34.70 -7.09 8.66
C TYR A 353 -34.97 -8.48 8.04
N ASN A 354 -35.13 -9.52 8.85
CA ASN A 354 -35.41 -10.87 8.35
C ASN A 354 -36.81 -11.00 7.72
N ALA A 355 -37.77 -10.14 8.11
CA ALA A 355 -39.12 -10.13 7.54
C ALA A 355 -39.14 -9.54 6.12
N THR A 356 -38.27 -8.57 5.82
CA THR A 356 -38.16 -7.97 4.49
C THR A 356 -37.48 -8.92 3.49
N LEU A 357 -36.41 -9.62 3.92
CA LEU A 357 -35.65 -10.52 3.04
C LEU A 357 -36.46 -11.74 2.54
N LEU A 358 -37.45 -12.18 3.32
CA LEU A 358 -38.36 -13.28 2.93
C LEU A 358 -39.51 -12.84 2.00
N ALA A 359 -39.75 -11.53 1.84
CA ALA A 359 -40.75 -11.02 0.91
C ALA A 359 -40.23 -10.97 -0.54
N ASP A 360 -38.92 -10.81 -0.73
CA ASP A 360 -38.26 -10.59 -2.02
C ASP A 360 -37.97 -11.90 -2.79
N LEU A 361 -37.90 -13.03 -2.08
CA LEU A 361 -37.61 -14.36 -2.67
C LEU A 361 -38.83 -15.07 -3.31
N ARG A 362 -39.90 -14.33 -3.65
CA ARG A 362 -41.18 -14.91 -4.10
C ARG A 362 -41.60 -14.56 -5.53
N ASP A 363 -40.66 -14.39 -6.46
CA ASP A 363 -40.97 -14.36 -7.90
C ASP A 363 -39.99 -15.17 -8.77
N PRO A 364 -40.17 -16.50 -8.90
CA PRO A 364 -39.33 -17.36 -9.71
C PRO A 364 -39.85 -17.48 -11.17
N ALA A 365 -39.84 -16.39 -11.94
CA ALA A 365 -40.38 -16.41 -13.31
C ALA A 365 -39.72 -15.44 -14.32
N LYS A 366 -38.42 -15.64 -14.63
CA LYS A 366 -37.81 -15.53 -15.98
C LYS A 366 -36.29 -15.66 -15.93
N SER A 367 -35.73 -16.62 -16.66
CA SER A 367 -34.31 -16.65 -17.02
C SER A 367 -34.19 -17.04 -18.50
N PRO A 368 -33.66 -16.18 -19.38
CA PRO A 368 -33.39 -16.52 -20.77
C PRO A 368 -32.08 -17.31 -20.88
N GLY A 369 -32.12 -18.46 -21.56
CA GLY A 369 -30.93 -19.30 -21.75
C GLY A 369 -29.95 -18.74 -22.79
N TYR A 370 -28.66 -18.86 -22.51
CA TYR A 370 -27.58 -18.54 -23.45
C TYR A 370 -27.11 -19.80 -24.20
N PRO A 371 -26.95 -19.76 -25.54
CA PRO A 371 -26.40 -20.87 -26.31
C PRO A 371 -24.87 -20.87 -26.26
N SER A 372 -24.28 -22.01 -25.89
CA SER A 372 -22.84 -22.27 -25.99
C SER A 372 -22.46 -22.77 -27.39
N ASN A 373 -21.62 -22.03 -28.12
CA ASN A 373 -20.58 -22.56 -29.02
C ASN A 373 -19.94 -21.44 -29.87
N GLN A 374 -18.66 -21.13 -29.63
CA GLN A 374 -17.77 -20.59 -30.67
C GLN A 374 -16.38 -21.21 -30.55
N GLN A 375 -15.92 -21.85 -31.63
CA GLN A 375 -14.52 -22.23 -31.81
C GLN A 375 -13.72 -21.00 -32.22
N PHE A 376 -12.67 -20.66 -31.47
CA PHE A 376 -11.72 -19.64 -31.88
C PHE A 376 -10.72 -20.20 -32.92
N GLN A 377 -10.40 -19.39 -33.92
CA GLN A 377 -9.21 -19.58 -34.76
C GLN A 377 -8.07 -18.68 -34.26
N PRO A 378 -6.81 -19.13 -34.36
CA PRO A 378 -5.66 -18.32 -33.95
C PRO A 378 -5.39 -17.21 -34.98
N LEU A 379 -5.28 -15.96 -34.50
CA LEU A 379 -4.81 -14.84 -35.31
C LEU A 379 -3.29 -14.64 -35.18
N LEU A 380 -2.71 -14.08 -36.23
CA LEU A 380 -1.26 -14.00 -36.44
C LEU A 380 -0.54 -13.14 -35.39
N SER A 381 0.67 -13.60 -35.03
CA SER A 381 1.63 -12.88 -34.20
C SER A 381 2.04 -11.55 -34.86
N GLY A 382 1.80 -10.44 -34.17
CA GLY A 382 2.37 -9.13 -34.48
C GLY A 382 3.63 -8.90 -33.66
N TYR A 383 4.77 -8.73 -34.33
CA TYR A 383 6.05 -8.47 -33.68
C TYR A 383 6.08 -7.03 -33.15
N VAL A 384 6.25 -6.84 -31.84
CA VAL A 384 6.42 -5.53 -31.18
C VAL A 384 7.85 -5.46 -30.66
N GLU A 385 8.59 -4.43 -31.05
CA GLU A 385 9.96 -4.22 -30.57
C GLU A 385 9.98 -3.92 -29.06
N PRO A 386 10.96 -4.43 -28.31
CA PRO A 386 11.14 -4.09 -26.91
C PRO A 386 11.58 -2.63 -26.75
N PHE A 387 10.93 -1.90 -25.84
CA PHE A 387 11.25 -0.51 -25.53
C PHE A 387 12.61 -0.39 -24.83
N VAL A 388 13.65 -0.02 -25.58
CA VAL A 388 14.99 0.24 -25.03
C VAL A 388 15.03 1.67 -24.47
N ILE A 389 15.17 1.79 -23.15
CA ILE A 389 15.46 3.08 -22.51
C ILE A 389 16.85 3.54 -22.98
N PRO A 390 16.99 4.71 -23.65
CA PRO A 390 18.30 5.17 -24.09
C PRO A 390 19.19 5.50 -22.87
N PRO A 391 20.50 5.17 -22.91
CA PRO A 391 21.40 5.47 -21.80
C PRO A 391 21.51 6.99 -21.61
N ALA A 392 21.54 7.42 -20.35
CA ALA A 392 21.68 8.83 -19.98
C ALA A 392 22.92 9.44 -20.64
N SER A 393 22.72 10.44 -21.50
CA SER A 393 23.81 11.13 -22.17
C SER A 393 24.61 11.95 -21.16
N THR A 394 25.87 11.59 -20.97
CA THR A 394 26.83 12.37 -20.20
C THR A 394 27.09 13.69 -20.93
N ALA A 395 26.49 14.77 -20.44
CA ALA A 395 26.67 16.10 -21.00
C ALA A 395 28.12 16.60 -20.80
N THR A 396 28.95 16.43 -21.83
CA THR A 396 30.34 16.92 -21.85
C THR A 396 30.37 18.44 -21.71
N ARG A 397 31.04 18.91 -20.64
CA ARG A 397 31.10 20.32 -20.24
C ARG A 397 31.92 21.16 -21.22
N GLY A 398 31.27 21.76 -22.21
CA GLY A 398 31.89 22.68 -23.17
C GLY A 398 32.19 24.06 -22.57
N HIS A 399 33.46 24.43 -22.46
CA HIS A 399 33.87 25.80 -22.11
C HIS A 399 33.64 26.75 -23.29
N HIS A 400 32.77 27.76 -23.11
CA HIS A 400 32.79 28.96 -23.95
C HIS A 400 32.85 30.23 -23.11
N SER A 401 34.06 30.75 -23.00
CA SER A 401 34.32 32.15 -22.62
C SER A 401 33.98 33.06 -23.80
N LYS A 402 33.07 34.03 -23.59
CA LYS A 402 33.08 35.30 -24.33
C LYS A 402 32.83 36.46 -23.38
N ASN A 403 33.79 37.39 -23.37
CA ASN A 403 33.73 38.64 -22.63
C ASN A 403 32.58 39.51 -23.12
N ASN A 404 32.02 40.33 -22.23
CA ASN A 404 31.64 41.67 -22.63
C ASN A 404 31.86 42.65 -21.47
N THR A 405 32.50 43.78 -21.79
CA THR A 405 33.01 44.76 -20.81
C THR A 405 32.28 46.08 -21.01
N VAL A 406 31.65 46.63 -19.95
CA VAL A 406 31.39 48.08 -19.82
C VAL A 406 31.62 48.49 -18.35
N THR A 407 32.20 49.68 -18.19
CA THR A 407 32.94 50.18 -17.01
C THR A 407 32.11 51.08 -16.06
N SER A 408 32.74 51.44 -14.92
CA SER A 408 32.49 52.58 -13.98
C SER A 408 31.42 52.34 -12.89
N THR A 409 31.48 52.87 -11.64
CA THR A 409 32.48 53.62 -10.80
C THR A 409 31.87 53.71 -9.37
N ASP A 410 32.55 53.90 -8.22
CA ASP A 410 33.95 53.85 -7.75
C ASP A 410 33.94 53.79 -6.17
N SER A 411 35.08 53.97 -5.49
CA SER A 411 35.29 54.11 -4.01
C SER A 411 35.21 52.80 -3.20
N SER A 412 36.32 52.20 -2.73
CA SER A 412 37.22 52.59 -1.61
C SER A 412 36.53 52.53 -0.23
N VAL A 413 37.03 51.85 0.83
CA VAL A 413 38.34 52.05 1.51
C VAL A 413 38.71 50.85 2.45
N LEU A 414 40.00 50.43 2.41
CA LEU A 414 40.92 49.82 3.42
C LEU A 414 40.62 48.55 4.29
N THR A 415 41.66 47.70 4.37
CA THR A 415 42.22 46.93 5.53
C THR A 415 41.44 45.75 6.17
N ASP A 416 42.07 44.67 6.68
CA ASP A 416 43.40 44.05 6.51
C ASP A 416 43.39 42.62 7.13
N THR A 417 44.39 41.80 6.79
CA THR A 417 45.01 40.69 7.55
C THR A 417 44.20 39.44 7.97
N ALA A 418 44.41 38.41 7.16
CA ALA A 418 44.54 36.98 7.47
C ALA A 418 44.49 36.49 8.95
N ARG A 419 43.76 35.38 9.16
CA ARG A 419 44.37 34.11 9.62
C ARG A 419 43.49 32.88 9.38
N THR A 420 44.08 31.86 8.76
CA THR A 420 43.58 30.48 8.74
C THR A 420 43.80 29.78 10.08
N PRO A 421 42.97 28.76 10.38
CA PRO A 421 43.50 27.52 10.93
C PRO A 421 43.23 26.34 9.98
N SER A 422 44.15 25.38 10.00
CA SER A 422 44.15 24.16 9.17
C SER A 422 43.04 23.17 9.54
N LEU A 423 42.38 22.61 8.53
CA LEU A 423 41.51 21.44 8.67
C LEU A 423 42.34 20.22 9.12
N HIS A 424 41.94 19.53 10.19
CA HIS A 424 42.60 18.28 10.57
C HIS A 424 42.17 17.13 9.66
N GLN A 425 43.17 16.41 9.17
CA GLN A 425 43.06 15.33 8.20
C GLN A 425 42.57 14.05 8.90
N MET A 426 41.35 13.62 8.63
CA MET A 426 40.84 12.31 9.09
C MET A 426 41.39 11.19 8.19
N PRO A 427 41.90 10.07 8.75
CA PRO A 427 42.47 8.99 7.95
C PRO A 427 41.38 8.19 7.22
N SER A 428 41.68 7.85 5.96
CA SER A 428 40.91 6.91 5.16
C SER A 428 40.99 5.50 5.77
N SER A 429 39.87 5.00 6.30
CA SER A 429 39.74 3.60 6.71
C SER A 429 39.33 2.74 5.51
N SER A 430 40.26 1.93 5.02
CA SER A 430 40.02 0.90 4.00
C SER A 430 38.94 -0.10 4.47
N ARG A 431 37.89 -0.27 3.66
CA ARG A 431 36.95 -1.39 3.81
C ARG A 431 37.39 -2.58 2.93
N PRO A 432 37.29 -3.82 3.42
CA PRO A 432 37.74 -5.00 2.68
C PRO A 432 36.78 -5.36 1.54
N MET A 433 37.33 -5.86 0.43
CA MET A 433 36.53 -6.54 -0.59
C MET A 433 36.07 -7.90 -0.06
N TYR A 434 34.76 -8.11 0.02
CA TYR A 434 34.20 -9.45 0.16
C TYR A 434 34.22 -10.13 -1.21
N ARG A 435 35.13 -11.10 -1.33
CA ARG A 435 35.23 -12.01 -2.48
C ARG A 435 34.15 -13.08 -2.33
N LEU A 436 33.08 -12.99 -3.12
CA LEU A 436 32.20 -14.15 -3.30
C LEU A 436 33.00 -15.28 -3.95
N THR A 437 32.97 -16.45 -3.34
CA THR A 437 33.40 -17.71 -3.94
C THR A 437 32.23 -18.33 -4.67
N GLU A 438 32.32 -18.40 -5.99
CA GLU A 438 31.57 -19.39 -6.76
C GLU A 438 32.06 -20.79 -6.38
N ASP A 439 31.16 -21.68 -5.99
CA ASP A 439 31.33 -23.13 -6.06
C ASP A 439 29.97 -23.81 -5.80
N GLY A 440 29.64 -24.88 -6.54
CA GLY A 440 28.54 -25.78 -6.16
C GLY A 440 27.40 -26.05 -7.16
N MET A 441 27.60 -25.93 -8.49
CA MET A 441 26.66 -26.59 -9.43
C MET A 441 27.01 -28.08 -9.58
N MET A 442 26.20 -28.95 -8.97
CA MET A 442 26.29 -30.40 -9.16
C MET A 442 25.57 -30.81 -10.45
N ALA A 443 26.33 -31.25 -11.45
CA ALA A 443 25.79 -31.85 -12.66
C ALA A 443 25.33 -33.30 -12.40
N PHE A 444 24.14 -33.66 -12.90
CA PHE A 444 23.75 -35.05 -13.12
C PHE A 444 23.55 -35.29 -14.61
N GLY A 445 24.34 -36.20 -15.17
CA GLY A 445 24.21 -36.68 -16.54
C GLY A 445 24.41 -38.19 -16.59
N SER A 446 23.45 -38.87 -17.22
CA SER A 446 23.54 -40.22 -17.79
C SER A 446 22.25 -40.42 -18.60
N GLU A 447 22.28 -40.28 -19.92
CA GLU A 447 22.60 -41.38 -20.85
C GLU A 447 21.66 -42.59 -20.74
N SER A 448 20.81 -42.76 -21.76
CA SER A 448 20.48 -44.08 -22.29
C SER A 448 20.15 -43.97 -23.77
N ALA A 449 20.84 -44.73 -24.61
CA ALA A 449 20.68 -44.72 -26.06
C ALA A 449 19.50 -45.59 -26.53
N GLY A 450 18.88 -45.22 -27.66
CA GLY A 450 17.80 -45.97 -28.29
C GLY A 450 17.70 -45.65 -29.78
N SER A 451 18.38 -46.43 -30.62
CA SER A 451 18.36 -46.29 -32.08
C SER A 451 17.21 -47.10 -32.70
N SER A 452 16.44 -46.49 -33.60
CA SER A 452 15.90 -47.21 -34.77
C SER A 452 15.53 -46.28 -35.93
N SER A 453 15.86 -46.73 -37.13
CA SER A 453 15.58 -46.13 -38.45
C SER A 453 14.11 -46.28 -38.89
N GLY A 454 13.60 -45.36 -39.72
CA GLY A 454 12.27 -45.53 -40.34
C GLY A 454 11.90 -44.53 -41.44
N THR A 455 12.42 -44.75 -42.66
CA THR A 455 11.81 -44.45 -43.98
C THR A 455 10.92 -43.21 -44.21
N GLU A 456 11.36 -42.36 -45.14
CA GLU A 456 10.53 -41.35 -45.84
C GLU A 456 9.31 -41.98 -46.55
N THR A 457 8.21 -41.24 -46.63
CA THR A 457 7.19 -41.44 -47.68
C THR A 457 6.59 -40.10 -48.08
N THR A 458 7.02 -39.61 -49.24
CA THR A 458 6.56 -38.35 -49.83
C THR A 458 5.15 -38.49 -50.42
N ALA A 459 4.24 -37.58 -50.10
CA ALA A 459 2.93 -37.47 -50.72
C ALA A 459 2.73 -36.06 -51.35
N PRO A 460 2.07 -35.94 -52.52
CA PRO A 460 1.97 -34.69 -53.26
C PRO A 460 0.91 -33.71 -52.71
N PRO A 461 1.01 -32.40 -53.01
CA PRO A 461 0.12 -31.38 -52.47
C PRO A 461 -1.27 -31.40 -53.13
N LEU A 462 -2.32 -31.23 -52.32
CA LEU A 462 -3.70 -31.13 -52.78
C LEU A 462 -4.08 -29.68 -53.14
N GLU A 463 -4.49 -29.50 -54.39
CA GLU A 463 -4.93 -28.24 -54.99
C GLU A 463 -6.27 -27.76 -54.39
N ARG A 464 -6.26 -26.64 -53.65
CA ARG A 464 -7.44 -26.16 -52.91
C ARG A 464 -8.23 -25.10 -53.70
N ARG A 465 -9.29 -25.54 -54.40
CA ARG A 465 -10.24 -24.64 -55.09
C ARG A 465 -10.85 -23.59 -54.16
N SER A 466 -10.70 -22.33 -54.51
CA SER A 466 -11.43 -21.19 -53.91
C SER A 466 -12.93 -21.27 -54.22
N ARG A 467 -13.78 -21.25 -53.18
CA ARG A 467 -15.23 -21.03 -53.34
C ARG A 467 -15.54 -19.52 -53.29
N PRO A 468 -16.49 -19.01 -54.07
CA PRO A 468 -16.88 -17.61 -54.02
C PRO A 468 -17.57 -17.29 -52.69
N VAL A 469 -17.27 -16.09 -52.16
CA VAL A 469 -17.93 -15.54 -50.96
C VAL A 469 -19.40 -15.29 -51.28
N ARG A 470 -20.30 -15.81 -50.44
CA ARG A 470 -21.74 -15.57 -50.53
C ARG A 470 -22.08 -14.46 -49.54
N GLN A 471 -22.43 -13.29 -50.06
CA GLN A 471 -22.85 -12.15 -49.25
C GLN A 471 -24.31 -12.36 -48.83
N GLU A 472 -24.55 -12.55 -47.53
CA GLU A 472 -25.91 -12.70 -46.99
C GLU A 472 -26.47 -11.32 -46.64
N THR A 473 -27.43 -10.86 -47.44
CA THR A 473 -28.21 -9.65 -47.20
C THR A 473 -29.57 -10.03 -46.62
N ASP A 474 -29.65 -10.18 -45.30
CA ASP A 474 -30.94 -10.18 -44.59
C ASP A 474 -30.78 -9.63 -43.17
N ALA A 475 -30.92 -8.31 -43.05
CA ALA A 475 -31.15 -7.65 -41.77
C ALA A 475 -32.66 -7.43 -41.65
N GLY A 476 -33.34 -8.34 -40.94
CA GLY A 476 -34.78 -8.27 -40.72
C GLY A 476 -35.22 -6.97 -40.03
N PRO A 477 -36.52 -6.60 -40.15
CA PRO A 477 -37.01 -5.31 -39.69
C PRO A 477 -36.85 -5.14 -38.18
N VAL A 478 -36.22 -4.04 -37.77
CA VAL A 478 -36.14 -3.61 -36.37
C VAL A 478 -37.54 -3.20 -35.91
N LEU A 479 -38.05 -3.88 -34.87
CA LEU A 479 -39.25 -3.46 -34.16
C LEU A 479 -38.96 -2.15 -33.43
N VAL A 480 -39.51 -1.04 -33.93
CA VAL A 480 -39.58 0.22 -33.19
C VAL A 480 -40.57 0.02 -32.05
N GLN A 481 -40.08 -0.02 -30.81
CA GLN A 481 -40.93 0.13 -29.64
C GLN A 481 -41.16 1.61 -29.40
N ASP A 482 -42.41 2.05 -29.60
CA ASP A 482 -42.87 3.38 -29.19
C ASP A 482 -42.85 3.45 -27.66
N HIS A 483 -41.78 4.00 -27.10
CA HIS A 483 -41.76 4.39 -25.69
C HIS A 483 -42.62 5.64 -25.50
N GLU A 484 -43.69 5.53 -24.72
CA GLU A 484 -44.37 6.72 -24.19
C GLU A 484 -43.36 7.59 -23.43
N PRO A 485 -43.40 8.93 -23.61
CA PRO A 485 -42.55 9.83 -22.83
C PRO A 485 -43.01 9.80 -21.37
N GLN A 486 -42.18 9.21 -20.50
CA GLN A 486 -42.33 9.43 -19.06
C GLN A 486 -42.08 10.90 -18.75
N GLU A 487 -42.95 11.51 -17.96
CA GLU A 487 -42.72 12.87 -17.45
C GLU A 487 -41.51 12.85 -16.51
N ASP A 488 -40.47 13.62 -16.86
CA ASP A 488 -39.33 13.86 -15.99
C ASP A 488 -39.78 14.59 -14.71
N VAL A 489 -40.05 13.83 -13.65
CA VAL A 489 -40.33 14.37 -12.31
C VAL A 489 -39.05 14.96 -11.75
N LEU A 490 -38.80 16.23 -12.06
CA LEU A 490 -37.67 16.99 -11.52
C LEU A 490 -37.67 16.93 -9.99
N PRO A 491 -36.50 16.73 -9.35
CA PRO A 491 -36.40 16.75 -7.89
C PRO A 491 -36.82 18.13 -7.35
N PRO A 492 -37.40 18.19 -6.14
CA PRO A 492 -37.84 19.46 -5.56
C PRO A 492 -36.69 20.46 -5.48
N GLY A 493 -36.92 21.66 -6.00
CA GLY A 493 -35.91 22.72 -6.10
C GLY A 493 -35.28 23.05 -4.75
N TYR A 494 -33.95 23.25 -4.76
CA TYR A 494 -33.16 23.55 -3.58
C TYR A 494 -33.70 24.79 -2.83
N ASN A 495 -34.11 24.59 -1.57
CA ASN A 495 -34.60 25.67 -0.72
C ASN A 495 -33.46 26.24 0.14
N PRO A 496 -32.97 27.47 -0.11
CA PRO A 496 -31.84 28.04 0.62
C PRO A 496 -32.13 28.31 2.11
N ALA A 497 -33.39 28.27 2.55
CA ALA A 497 -33.74 28.41 3.97
C ALA A 497 -33.11 27.31 4.87
N TRP A 498 -32.78 26.14 4.30
CA TRP A 498 -32.18 25.02 5.02
C TRP A 498 -30.71 25.25 5.45
N SER A 499 -30.06 26.32 4.98
CA SER A 499 -28.66 26.65 5.32
C SER A 499 -28.49 27.51 6.58
N SER A 500 -29.59 28.02 7.17
CA SER A 500 -29.53 28.95 8.31
C SER A 500 -29.44 28.24 9.67
N GLY A 501 -28.33 27.55 9.90
CA GLY A 501 -27.97 26.99 11.21
C GLY A 501 -27.69 28.09 12.25
N ALA A 502 -28.70 28.45 13.03
CA ALA A 502 -28.58 29.46 14.08
C ALA A 502 -27.75 28.94 15.26
N GLY A 503 -26.63 29.60 15.56
CA GLY A 503 -25.85 29.33 16.77
C GLY A 503 -26.51 29.92 18.02
N ARG A 504 -26.65 29.09 19.06
CA ARG A 504 -26.81 29.46 20.47
C ARG A 504 -26.20 28.38 21.37
#